data_AF-A0A7I8BJB8-F1
#
_entry.id   AF-A0A7I8BJB8-F1
#
_cell.length_a   1.000
_cell.length_b   1.000
_cell.length_c   1.000
_cell.angle_alpha   90.00
_cell.angle_beta   90.00
_cell.angle_gamma   90.00
#
_symmetry.space_group_name_H-M   'P 1'
#
loop_
_entity.id
_entity.type
_entity.pdbx_description
1 polymer ?
#
loop_
_entity_poly.entity_id
_entity_poly.type
_entity_poly.pdbx_seq_one_letter_code
_entity_poly.pdbx_strand_id
1 'polypeptide(L)'
;MNDLFDDRYVPIPGTNPQQFMTRFTDLTDRVLPLIQEPILELDPRVAFCAAVDTRGYLPTHNLKFSQPQRGDPVWNAANCRNRRMFNDRTGLAAGTSTKRFLLQTYRRDMGGGEYALMKDASAPIFVNGRHWGGLRIGYRI
;
A
#
# COMPACT_ATOMS: atom_id res chain seq x y z
N MET A 1 11.86 11.81 -13.81
CA MET A 1 10.39 11.67 -13.95
C MET A 1 10.02 10.27 -14.47
N ASN A 2 10.77 9.70 -15.41
CA ASN A 2 10.55 8.31 -15.88
C ASN A 2 10.54 7.29 -14.73
N ASP A 3 11.44 7.43 -13.75
CA ASP A 3 11.55 6.50 -12.63
C ASP A 3 10.25 6.38 -11.81
N LEU A 4 9.49 7.47 -11.65
CA LEU A 4 8.23 7.47 -10.90
C LEU A 4 7.15 6.60 -11.55
N PHE A 5 7.21 6.46 -12.88
CA PHE A 5 6.25 5.71 -13.66
C PHE A 5 6.83 4.42 -14.26
N ASP A 6 7.94 3.96 -13.70
CA ASP A 6 8.52 2.66 -14.02
C ASP A 6 7.52 1.55 -13.67
N ASP A 7 7.28 0.62 -14.58
CA ASP A 7 6.37 -0.51 -14.40
C ASP A 7 7.12 -1.84 -14.31
N ARG A 8 8.44 -1.77 -14.11
CA ARG A 8 9.30 -2.94 -13.91
C ARG A 8 9.49 -3.24 -12.42
N TYR A 9 8.74 -4.22 -11.94
CA TYR A 9 8.82 -4.71 -10.56
C TYR A 9 9.79 -5.90 -10.48
N VAL A 10 10.97 -5.67 -9.93
CA VAL A 10 12.01 -6.69 -9.76
C VAL A 10 11.78 -7.42 -8.43
N PRO A 11 11.57 -8.75 -8.42
CA PRO A 11 11.37 -9.49 -7.18
C PRO A 11 12.63 -9.44 -6.30
N ILE A 12 12.44 -9.23 -5.00
CA ILE A 12 13.50 -9.34 -4.00
C ILE A 12 13.68 -10.84 -3.65
N PRO A 13 14.85 -11.44 -3.94
CA PRO A 13 15.09 -12.85 -3.65
C PRO A 13 14.92 -13.19 -2.16
N GLY A 14 14.40 -14.38 -1.87
CA GLY A 14 14.27 -14.90 -0.50
C GLY A 14 13.15 -14.29 0.35
N THR A 15 12.30 -13.42 -0.22
CA THR A 15 11.17 -12.83 0.49
C THR A 15 9.92 -13.71 0.44
N ASN A 16 9.20 -13.81 1.56
CA ASN A 16 7.93 -14.52 1.67
C ASN A 16 7.01 -13.85 2.71
N PRO A 17 5.90 -13.18 2.33
CA PRO A 17 5.42 -13.00 0.95
C PRO A 17 6.40 -12.24 0.04
N GLN A 18 6.31 -12.48 -1.27
CA GLN A 18 7.19 -11.88 -2.27
C GLN A 18 7.11 -10.35 -2.22
N GLN A 19 8.26 -9.70 -2.02
CA GLN A 19 8.46 -8.26 -2.17
C GLN A 19 9.14 -7.94 -3.49
N PHE A 20 8.96 -6.71 -3.98
CA PHE A 20 9.50 -6.21 -5.23
C PHE A 20 10.12 -4.83 -5.05
N MET A 21 11.08 -4.49 -5.91
CA MET A 21 11.64 -3.16 -6.06
C MET A 21 11.31 -2.61 -7.45
N THR A 22 11.05 -1.32 -7.52
CA THR A 22 10.98 -0.52 -8.76
C THR A 22 11.74 0.78 -8.55
N ARG A 23 12.06 1.50 -9.63
CA ARG A 23 12.92 2.69 -9.63
C ARG A 23 12.42 3.81 -8.71
N PHE A 24 11.12 3.85 -8.39
CA PHE A 24 10.55 4.86 -7.50
C PHE A 24 10.50 4.49 -6.02
N THR A 25 10.87 3.27 -5.64
CA THR A 25 10.73 2.80 -4.26
C THR A 25 11.51 3.66 -3.27
N ASP A 26 12.74 4.07 -3.61
CA ASP A 26 13.58 4.89 -2.74
C ASP A 26 13.08 6.34 -2.64
N LEU A 27 12.40 6.82 -3.67
CA LEU A 27 11.73 8.12 -3.62
C LEU A 27 10.54 8.07 -2.66
N THR A 28 9.70 7.03 -2.78
CA THR A 28 8.52 6.89 -1.92
C THR A 28 8.90 6.60 -0.47
N ASP A 29 9.97 5.84 -0.22
CA ASP A 29 10.47 5.58 1.14
C ASP A 29 10.91 6.87 1.85
N ARG A 30 11.38 7.89 1.10
CA ARG A 30 11.74 9.21 1.66
C ARG A 30 10.55 10.15 1.87
N VAL A 31 9.54 10.08 1.00
CA VAL A 31 8.47 11.08 0.93
C VAL A 31 7.20 10.63 1.65
N LEU A 32 6.78 9.38 1.41
CA LEU A 32 5.47 8.90 1.85
C LEU A 32 5.32 8.77 3.37
N PRO A 33 6.34 8.40 4.18
CA PRO A 33 6.15 8.30 5.63
C PRO A 33 5.64 9.60 6.27
N LEU A 34 6.14 10.76 5.82
CA LEU A 34 5.71 12.07 6.33
C LEU A 34 4.23 12.38 6.01
N ILE A 35 3.66 11.72 5.00
CA ILE A 35 2.25 11.86 4.60
C ILE A 35 1.39 10.78 5.26
N GLN A 36 1.90 9.54 5.34
CA GLN A 36 1.13 8.37 5.75
C GLN A 36 1.04 8.20 7.27
N GLU A 37 2.09 8.53 8.02
CA GLU A 37 2.11 8.33 9.47
C GLU A 37 1.12 9.23 10.22
N PRO A 38 1.03 10.55 9.95
CA PRO A 38 0.10 11.41 10.68
C PRO A 38 -1.37 11.01 10.51
N ILE A 39 -1.71 10.31 9.41
CA ILE A 39 -3.08 9.85 9.14
C ILE A 39 -3.52 8.78 10.16
N LEU A 40 -2.60 8.04 10.75
CA LEU A 40 -2.92 7.07 11.80
C LEU A 40 -3.45 7.73 13.08
N GLU A 41 -3.14 9.01 13.29
CA GLU A 41 -3.52 9.77 14.48
C GLU A 41 -4.89 10.43 14.35
N LEU A 42 -5.48 10.46 13.14
CA LEU A 42 -6.77 11.11 12.90
C LEU A 42 -7.92 10.47 13.69
N ASP A 43 -7.92 9.15 13.82
CA ASP A 43 -8.94 8.38 14.54
C ASP A 43 -8.41 6.99 14.89
N PRO A 44 -8.67 6.44 16.08
CA PRO A 44 -8.18 5.12 16.50
C PRO A 44 -8.68 3.95 15.62
N ARG A 45 -9.72 4.16 14.80
CA ARG A 45 -10.20 3.16 13.84
C ARG A 45 -9.34 3.09 12.59
N VAL A 46 -8.51 4.10 12.30
CA VAL A 46 -7.60 4.09 11.14
C VAL A 46 -6.55 3.01 11.36
N ALA A 47 -6.65 1.94 10.58
CA ALA A 47 -5.70 0.84 10.66
C ALA A 47 -4.45 1.11 9.83
N PHE A 48 -4.59 1.76 8.67
CA PHE A 48 -3.48 2.12 7.78
C PHE A 48 -3.76 3.33 6.88
N CYS A 49 -2.68 3.94 6.43
CA CYS A 49 -2.61 4.82 5.27
C CYS A 49 -1.47 4.35 4.35
N ALA A 50 -1.75 4.13 3.07
CA ALA A 50 -0.75 3.67 2.12
C ALA A 50 -1.04 4.12 0.69
N ALA A 51 0.00 4.45 -0.06
CA ALA A 51 -0.12 4.70 -1.49
C ALA A 51 0.12 3.42 -2.31
N VAL A 52 -0.68 3.21 -3.36
CA VAL A 52 -0.49 2.14 -4.34
C VAL A 52 -0.46 2.72 -5.73
N ASP A 53 0.38 2.21 -6.61
CA ASP A 53 0.37 2.61 -8.02
C ASP A 53 -0.80 1.99 -8.80
N THR A 54 -0.95 2.37 -10.07
CA THR A 54 -1.99 1.83 -10.96
C THR A 54 -1.92 0.31 -11.22
N ARG A 55 -0.80 -0.36 -10.90
CA ARG A 55 -0.66 -1.82 -11.00
C ARG A 55 -0.91 -2.53 -9.66
N GLY A 56 -1.21 -1.77 -8.60
CA GLY A 56 -1.45 -2.28 -7.25
C GLY A 56 -0.17 -2.49 -6.45
N TYR A 57 0.98 -1.98 -6.91
CA TYR A 57 2.22 -2.05 -6.14
C TYR A 57 2.21 -1.01 -5.02
N LEU A 58 2.43 -1.48 -3.79
CA LEU A 58 2.55 -0.67 -2.59
C LEU A 58 4.03 -0.56 -2.22
N PRO A 59 4.74 0.52 -2.61
CA PRO A 59 6.17 0.63 -2.37
C PRO A 59 6.48 0.79 -0.87
N THR A 60 5.84 1.75 -0.23
CA THR A 60 6.11 2.20 1.13
C THR A 60 4.81 2.17 1.92
N HIS A 61 4.79 1.45 3.03
CA HIS A 61 3.65 1.39 3.94
C HIS A 61 3.95 2.21 5.20
N ASN A 62 2.94 2.41 6.06
CA ASN A 62 3.19 2.83 7.43
C ASN A 62 4.32 2.06 8.12
N LEU A 63 5.05 2.71 9.03
CA LEU A 63 6.26 2.15 9.66
C LEU A 63 6.00 0.81 10.35
N LYS A 64 4.85 0.68 11.04
CA LYS A 64 4.45 -0.56 11.72
C LYS A 64 4.26 -1.76 10.78
N PHE A 65 4.10 -1.53 9.47
CA PHE A 65 3.93 -2.54 8.44
C PHE A 65 5.07 -2.57 7.41
N SER A 66 6.17 -1.86 7.69
CA SER A 66 7.36 -1.81 6.84
C SER A 66 8.58 -2.43 7.53
N GLN A 67 8.35 -3.46 8.34
CA GLN A 67 9.41 -4.12 9.08
C GLN A 67 10.29 -4.99 8.14
N PRO A 68 11.57 -5.24 8.47
CA PRO A 68 12.39 -6.18 7.74
C PRO A 68 11.82 -7.59 7.82
N GLN A 69 11.84 -8.35 6.73
CA GLN A 69 11.40 -9.75 6.74
C GLN A 69 12.27 -10.64 7.62
N ARG A 70 11.64 -11.69 8.15
CA ARG A 70 12.24 -12.75 8.97
C ARG A 70 11.95 -14.12 8.33
N GLY A 71 12.51 -15.19 8.90
CA GLY A 71 12.21 -16.57 8.50
C GLY A 71 10.79 -17.06 8.86
N ASP A 72 9.84 -16.15 9.09
CA ASP A 72 8.47 -16.45 9.49
C ASP A 72 7.48 -15.77 8.52
N PRO A 73 6.89 -16.53 7.57
CA PRO A 73 5.94 -16.00 6.60
C PRO A 73 4.67 -15.42 7.21
N VAL A 74 4.20 -15.95 8.36
CA VAL A 74 3.00 -15.45 9.03
C VAL A 74 3.28 -14.09 9.63
N TRP A 75 4.41 -13.94 10.31
CA TRP A 75 4.85 -12.65 10.83
C TRP A 75 5.11 -11.65 9.70
N ASN A 76 5.73 -12.06 8.60
CA ASN A 76 5.96 -11.21 7.43
C ASN A 76 4.66 -10.74 6.78
N ALA A 77 3.64 -11.61 6.67
CA ALA A 77 2.35 -11.26 6.10
C ALA A 77 1.66 -10.12 6.87
N ALA A 78 1.84 -10.08 8.19
CA ALA A 78 1.30 -9.06 9.08
C ALA A 78 2.16 -7.78 9.13
N ASN A 79 3.50 -7.89 9.13
CA ASN A 79 4.41 -6.79 9.47
C ASN A 79 5.27 -6.25 8.31
N CYS A 80 5.34 -6.97 7.19
CA CYS A 80 6.16 -6.64 6.02
C CYS A 80 5.25 -6.46 4.80
N ARG A 81 4.33 -5.50 4.90
CA ARG A 81 3.31 -5.23 3.89
C ARG A 81 3.75 -4.23 2.83
N ASN A 82 4.85 -3.53 3.04
CA ASN A 82 5.52 -2.72 2.02
C ASN A 82 6.12 -3.59 0.91
N ARG A 83 6.42 -2.95 -0.22
CA ARG A 83 7.05 -3.53 -1.41
C ARG A 83 6.28 -4.72 -2.00
N ARG A 84 4.95 -4.77 -1.84
CA ARG A 84 4.13 -5.92 -2.26
C ARG A 84 3.09 -5.51 -3.30
N MET A 85 2.64 -6.50 -4.05
CA MET A 85 1.49 -6.37 -4.95
C MET A 85 0.19 -6.61 -4.18
N PHE A 86 -0.69 -5.60 -4.20
CA PHE A 86 -2.08 -5.67 -3.74
C PHE A 86 -3.00 -5.54 -4.97
N ASN A 87 -2.90 -6.53 -5.85
CA ASN A 87 -3.65 -6.59 -7.10
C ASN A 87 -5.00 -7.32 -6.95
N ASP A 88 -5.52 -7.43 -5.73
CA ASP A 88 -6.91 -7.80 -5.51
C ASP A 88 -7.86 -6.70 -6.01
N ARG A 89 -9.14 -7.04 -6.16
CA ARG A 89 -10.17 -6.12 -6.67
C ARG A 89 -10.18 -4.77 -5.95
N THR A 90 -10.02 -4.75 -4.63
CA THR A 90 -10.06 -3.53 -3.80
C THR A 90 -8.82 -2.68 -4.03
N GLY A 91 -7.64 -3.30 -4.01
CA GLY A 91 -6.36 -2.64 -4.24
C GLY A 91 -6.23 -2.05 -5.65
N LEU A 92 -6.62 -2.81 -6.68
CA LEU A 92 -6.63 -2.32 -8.06
C LEU A 92 -7.63 -1.17 -8.25
N ALA A 93 -8.85 -1.28 -7.70
CA ALA A 93 -9.83 -0.20 -7.81
C ALA A 93 -9.34 1.08 -7.13
N ALA A 94 -8.67 0.96 -5.98
CA ALA A 94 -8.08 2.09 -5.29
C ALA A 94 -6.93 2.75 -6.06
N GLY A 95 -6.06 1.97 -6.72
CA GLY A 95 -4.94 2.48 -7.51
C GLY A 95 -5.32 3.00 -8.91
N THR A 96 -6.44 2.55 -9.48
CA THR A 96 -6.85 2.91 -10.86
C THR A 96 -7.99 3.92 -10.92
N SER A 97 -8.73 4.15 -9.83
CA SER A 97 -9.82 5.13 -9.79
C SER A 97 -9.31 6.56 -9.95
N THR A 98 -9.89 7.30 -10.90
CA THR A 98 -9.61 8.73 -11.14
C THR A 98 -10.71 9.66 -10.59
N LYS A 99 -11.71 9.11 -9.90
CA LYS A 99 -12.77 9.90 -9.22
C LYS A 99 -12.17 10.65 -8.03
N ARG A 100 -12.82 11.74 -7.59
CA ARG A 100 -12.36 12.55 -6.43
C ARG A 100 -12.08 11.71 -5.18
N PHE A 101 -12.92 10.70 -4.94
CA PHE A 101 -12.66 9.64 -3.97
C PHE A 101 -13.41 8.36 -4.37
N LEU A 102 -13.00 7.24 -3.79
CA LEU A 102 -13.68 5.95 -3.85
C LEU A 102 -13.80 5.40 -2.43
N LEU A 103 -14.96 4.85 -2.08
CA LEU A 103 -15.19 4.17 -0.80
C LEU A 103 -15.59 2.73 -1.06
N GLN A 104 -14.88 1.79 -0.45
CA GLN A 104 -15.12 0.35 -0.61
C GLN A 104 -15.24 -0.30 0.76
N THR A 105 -16.20 -1.21 0.92
CA THR A 105 -16.23 -2.13 2.06
C THR A 105 -15.58 -3.44 1.63
N TYR A 106 -14.61 -3.94 2.40
CA TYR A 106 -13.90 -5.17 2.05
C TYR A 106 -13.47 -5.95 3.28
N ARG A 107 -13.23 -7.25 3.08
CA ARG A 107 -12.66 -8.16 4.06
C ARG A 107 -11.15 -8.13 3.93
N ARG A 108 -10.46 -7.53 4.89
CA ARG A 108 -8.99 -7.41 4.90
C ARG A 108 -8.37 -8.63 5.57
N ASP A 109 -7.42 -9.25 4.89
CA ASP A 109 -6.51 -10.25 5.47
C ASP A 109 -5.48 -9.56 6.39
N MET A 110 -5.55 -9.89 7.67
CA MET A 110 -4.69 -9.37 8.73
C MET A 110 -3.43 -10.24 8.94
N GLY A 111 -3.32 -11.38 8.25
CA GLY A 111 -2.30 -12.41 8.47
C GLY A 111 -2.82 -13.53 9.38
N GLY A 112 -2.23 -14.73 9.27
CA GLY A 112 -2.53 -15.86 10.15
C GLY A 112 -3.95 -16.42 10.05
N GLY A 113 -4.69 -16.12 8.98
CA GLY A 113 -6.09 -16.55 8.80
C GLY A 113 -7.13 -15.61 9.42
N GLU A 114 -6.69 -14.52 10.05
CA GLU A 114 -7.57 -13.51 10.65
C GLU A 114 -8.04 -12.48 9.62
N TYR A 115 -9.33 -12.14 9.67
CA TYR A 115 -9.92 -11.19 8.75
C TYR A 115 -10.72 -10.11 9.48
N ALA A 116 -10.57 -8.87 9.04
CA ALA A 116 -11.33 -7.73 9.54
C ALA A 116 -12.22 -7.15 8.45
N LEU A 117 -13.48 -6.83 8.79
CA LEU A 117 -14.32 -6.01 7.93
C LEU A 117 -13.85 -4.55 8.04
N MET A 118 -13.58 -3.92 6.90
CA MET A 118 -13.01 -2.59 6.85
C MET A 118 -13.64 -1.75 5.74
N LYS A 119 -13.57 -0.43 5.91
CA LYS A 119 -13.72 0.51 4.80
C LYS A 119 -12.36 0.94 4.30
N ASP A 120 -12.22 1.00 2.99
CA ASP A 120 -11.10 1.58 2.25
C ASP A 120 -11.60 2.85 1.56
N ALA A 121 -11.12 4.01 2.02
CA ALA A 121 -11.33 5.28 1.37
C ALA A 121 -10.07 5.63 0.58
N SER A 122 -10.19 5.90 -0.71
CA SER A 122 -9.04 6.25 -1.55
C SER A 122 -9.27 7.50 -2.38
N ALA A 123 -8.19 8.20 -2.69
CA ALA A 123 -8.16 9.36 -3.58
C ALA A 123 -6.98 9.24 -4.57
N PRO A 124 -7.13 9.70 -5.82
CA PRO A 124 -6.11 9.56 -6.84
C PRO A 124 -4.92 10.49 -6.59
N ILE A 125 -3.73 9.99 -6.91
CA ILE A 125 -2.46 10.72 -6.91
C ILE A 125 -2.11 11.05 -8.35
N PHE A 126 -2.05 12.34 -8.65
CA PHE A 126 -1.58 12.85 -9.93
C PHE A 126 -0.23 13.55 -9.74
N VAL A 127 0.71 13.28 -10.63
CA VAL A 127 2.00 13.98 -10.70
C VAL A 127 2.14 14.59 -12.08
N ASN A 128 2.22 15.91 -12.13
CA ASN A 128 2.26 16.69 -13.38
C ASN A 128 1.16 16.32 -14.37
N GLY A 129 -0.07 16.19 -13.86
CA GLY A 129 -1.25 15.85 -14.67
C GLY A 129 -1.37 14.38 -15.07
N ARG A 130 -0.37 13.53 -14.77
CA ARG A 130 -0.43 12.09 -15.04
C ARG A 130 -0.81 11.31 -13.79
N HIS A 131 -1.79 10.41 -13.92
CA HIS A 131 -2.23 9.53 -12.83
C HIS A 131 -1.13 8.52 -12.50
N TRP A 132 -0.69 8.51 -11.25
CA TRP A 132 0.34 7.59 -10.75
C TRP A 132 -0.28 6.39 -10.02
N GLY A 133 -1.33 6.63 -9.23
CA GLY A 133 -1.91 5.65 -8.33
C GLY A 133 -2.92 6.27 -7.37
N GLY A 134 -3.20 5.61 -6.26
CA GLY A 134 -4.14 6.08 -5.24
C GLY A 134 -3.55 6.06 -3.84
N LEU A 135 -3.86 7.09 -3.05
CA LEU A 135 -3.66 7.08 -1.60
C LEU A 135 -4.87 6.41 -0.95
N ARG A 136 -4.63 5.47 -0.05
CA ARG A 136 -5.67 4.65 0.61
C ARG A 136 -5.62 4.85 2.10
N ILE A 137 -6.80 4.95 2.71
CA ILE A 137 -6.99 4.95 4.16
C ILE A 137 -7.96 3.83 4.48
N GLY A 138 -7.46 2.82 5.20
CA GLY A 138 -8.28 1.71 5.68
C GLY A 138 -8.64 1.89 7.13
N TYR A 139 -9.93 1.84 7.46
CA TYR A 139 -10.42 1.96 8.83
C TYR A 139 -11.47 0.91 9.18
N ARG A 140 -11.53 0.57 10.47
CA ARG A 140 -12.51 -0.38 11.02
C ARG A 140 -13.90 0.26 11.07
N ILE A 141 -14.93 -0.57 10.88
CA ILE A 141 -16.35 -0.20 11.06
C ILE A 141 -16.74 -0.46 12.50
#